data_AF-A0AAD9NSR6-F1
#
_entry.id   AF-A0AAD9NSR6-F1
#
_cell.length_a   1.000
_cell.length_b   1.000
_cell.length_c   1.000
_cell.angle_alpha   90.00
_cell.angle_beta   90.00
_cell.angle_gamma   90.00
#
_symmetry.space_group_name_H-M   'P 1'
#
loop_
_entity.id
_entity.type
_entity.pdbx_description
1 polymer ?
#
loop_
_entity_poly.entity_id
_entity_poly.type
_entity_poly.pdbx_seq_one_letter_code
_entity_poly.pdbx_strand_id
1 'polypeptide(L)'
;MSSRVERNALGLHLLARTKDPNLTRAIIANAIKDLICALCECAHILKGNVRLNASQKAKLRRYKRNLRVLSDKQPGVMRKRRILQTGGGAFLTAWLATLATSIIFPLIKKLIP
;
A
#
# COMPACT_ATOMS: atom_id res chain seq x y z
N MET A 1 10.16 -8.88 8.55
CA MET A 1 8.81 -8.39 8.21
C MET A 1 8.31 -7.59 9.39
N SER A 2 7.83 -6.37 9.17
CA SER A 2 7.40 -5.48 10.25
C SER A 2 6.02 -5.89 10.75
N SER A 3 5.89 -6.06 12.07
CA SER A 3 4.68 -6.49 12.78
C SER A 3 3.44 -5.61 12.51
N ARG A 4 3.61 -4.42 11.93
CA ARG A 4 2.51 -3.51 11.55
C ARG A 4 1.78 -3.93 10.28
N VAL A 5 2.48 -4.48 9.28
CA VAL A 5 1.85 -4.95 8.04
C VAL A 5 0.94 -6.16 8.33
N GLU A 6 1.37 -7.03 9.25
CA GLU A 6 0.58 -8.17 9.71
C GLU A 6 -0.67 -7.72 10.48
N ARG A 7 -0.52 -6.79 11.43
CA ARG A 7 -1.64 -6.23 12.22
C ARG A 7 -2.68 -5.50 11.37
N ASN A 8 -2.26 -4.85 10.28
CA ASN A 8 -3.13 -4.09 9.40
C ASN A 8 -3.49 -4.86 8.11
N ALA A 9 -3.23 -6.16 8.04
CA ALA A 9 -3.45 -6.96 6.82
C ALA A 9 -4.89 -6.87 6.31
N LEU A 10 -5.89 -6.85 7.22
CA LEU A 10 -7.31 -6.68 6.87
C LEU A 10 -7.59 -5.31 6.25
N GLY A 11 -7.07 -4.23 6.83
CA GLY A 11 -7.23 -2.88 6.28
C GLY A 11 -6.55 -2.71 4.92
N LEU A 12 -5.38 -3.33 4.73
CA LEU A 12 -4.70 -3.37 3.45
C LEU A 12 -5.47 -4.18 2.41
N HIS A 13 -6.10 -5.29 2.80
CA HIS A 13 -6.94 -6.10 1.93
C HIS A 13 -8.21 -5.37 1.51
N LEU A 14 -8.87 -4.69 2.45
CA LEU A 14 -10.04 -3.85 2.18
C LEU A 14 -9.69 -2.79 1.12
N LEU A 15 -8.61 -2.03 1.34
CA LEU A 15 -8.13 -1.03 0.39
C LEU A 15 -7.74 -1.62 -0.98
N ALA A 16 -7.24 -2.85 -1.02
CA ALA A 16 -6.91 -3.53 -2.27
C ALA A 16 -8.16 -3.90 -3.08
N ARG A 17 -9.26 -4.22 -2.40
CA ARG A 17 -10.52 -4.67 -2.98
C ARG A 17 -11.47 -3.52 -3.30
N THR A 18 -11.36 -2.40 -2.57
CA THR A 18 -12.14 -1.19 -2.84
C THR A 18 -11.78 -0.63 -4.23
N LYS A 19 -12.79 -0.57 -5.10
CA LYS A 19 -12.67 0.05 -6.43
C LYS A 19 -13.15 1.50 -6.45
N ASP A 20 -13.93 1.91 -5.44
CA ASP A 20 -14.46 3.26 -5.33
C ASP A 20 -13.35 4.23 -4.83
N PRO A 21 -12.94 5.21 -5.65
CA PRO A 21 -11.90 6.17 -5.28
C PRO A 21 -12.32 7.12 -4.16
N ASN A 22 -13.60 7.45 -4.03
CA ASN A 22 -14.11 8.33 -2.96
C ASN A 22 -14.09 7.58 -1.62
N LEU A 23 -14.54 6.33 -1.61
CA LEU A 23 -14.48 5.47 -0.44
C LEU A 23 -13.03 5.23 0.00
N THR A 24 -12.13 4.95 -0.95
CA THR A 24 -10.69 4.77 -0.66
C THR A 24 -10.09 6.04 -0.03
N ARG A 25 -10.43 7.23 -0.53
CA ARG A 25 -9.98 8.50 0.06
C ARG A 25 -10.53 8.69 1.47
N ALA A 26 -11.79 8.37 1.70
CA ALA A 26 -12.42 8.46 3.02
C ALA A 26 -11.76 7.51 4.03
N ILE A 27 -11.45 6.26 3.63
CA ILE A 27 -10.70 5.31 4.47
C ILE A 27 -9.34 5.91 4.82
N ILE A 28 -8.59 6.43 3.85
CA ILE A 28 -7.24 6.97 4.13
C ILE A 28 -7.29 8.26 4.96
N ALA A 29 -8.33 9.08 4.78
CA ALA A 29 -8.53 10.28 5.59
C ALA A 29 -8.71 9.96 7.07
N ASN A 30 -9.48 8.91 7.36
CA ASN A 30 -9.76 8.45 8.72
C ASN A 30 -8.81 7.36 9.20
N ALA A 31 -7.87 6.90 8.35
CA ALA A 31 -6.93 5.84 8.68
C ALA A 31 -6.04 6.26 9.85
N ILE A 32 -5.97 5.42 10.88
CA ILE A 32 -5.03 5.59 11.98
C ILE A 32 -3.59 5.63 11.46
N LYS A 33 -2.71 6.31 12.20
CA LYS A 33 -1.28 6.46 11.87
C LYS A 33 -0.62 5.12 11.55
N ASP A 34 -1.00 4.06 12.26
CA ASP A 34 -0.44 2.72 12.09
C ASP A 34 -0.72 2.13 10.70
N LEU A 35 -1.95 2.27 10.18
CA LEU A 35 -2.31 1.84 8.83
C LEU A 35 -1.54 2.61 7.75
N ILE A 36 -1.32 3.92 7.95
CA ILE A 36 -0.50 4.74 7.05
C ILE A 36 0.97 4.27 7.09
N CYS A 37 1.51 3.98 8.28
CA CYS A 37 2.85 3.43 8.43
C CYS A 37 2.99 2.05 7.76
N ALA A 38 2.00 1.17 7.91
CA ALA A 38 1.96 -0.12 7.24
C ALA A 38 2.00 0.02 5.71
N LEU A 39 1.25 0.96 5.14
CA LEU A 39 1.33 1.30 3.71
C LEU A 39 2.74 1.78 3.31
N CYS A 40 3.38 2.61 4.13
CA CYS A 40 4.74 3.09 3.84
C CYS A 40 5.77 1.96 3.88
N GLU A 41 5.64 1.02 4.80
CA GLU A 41 6.48 -0.17 4.90
C GLU A 41 6.30 -1.07 3.68
N CYS A 42 5.05 -1.26 3.23
CA CYS A 42 4.74 -1.92 1.96
C CYS A 42 5.45 -1.27 0.75
N ALA A 43 5.57 0.07 0.74
CA ALA A 43 6.26 0.78 -0.34
C ALA A 43 7.78 0.56 -0.27
N HIS A 44 8.32 0.47 0.95
CA HIS A 44 9.72 0.17 1.19
C HIS A 44 10.07 -1.25 0.74
N ILE A 45 9.22 -2.24 1.04
CA ILE A 45 9.39 -3.64 0.65
C ILE A 45 9.49 -3.77 -0.89
N LEU A 46 8.72 -3.00 -1.66
CA LEU A 46 8.82 -3.01 -3.13
C LEU A 46 10.11 -2.42 -3.69
N LYS A 47 10.86 -1.64 -2.92
CA LYS A 47 12.09 -0.99 -3.40
C LYS A 47 13.23 -2.01 -3.62
N GLY A 48 13.16 -3.21 -3.04
CA GLY A 48 14.21 -4.21 -3.21
C GLY A 48 13.88 -5.64 -2.78
N ASN A 49 12.78 -5.88 -2.05
CA ASN A 49 12.50 -7.19 -1.45
C ASN A 49 11.47 -8.02 -2.23
N VAL A 50 10.82 -7.46 -3.26
CA VAL A 50 9.82 -8.16 -4.07
C VAL A 50 10.24 -8.19 -5.53
N ARG A 51 10.35 -9.39 -6.10
CA ARG A 51 10.54 -9.58 -7.54
C ARG A 51 9.21 -9.24 -8.24
N LEU A 52 9.21 -8.14 -8.99
CA LEU A 52 8.06 -7.70 -9.78
C LEU A 52 8.22 -8.15 -11.23
N ASN A 53 7.16 -8.70 -11.82
CA ASN A 53 7.14 -9.02 -13.25
C ASN A 53 7.12 -7.75 -14.10
N ALA A 54 7.54 -7.84 -15.37
CA ALA A 54 7.63 -6.68 -16.27
C ALA A 54 6.30 -5.90 -16.39
N SER A 55 5.17 -6.61 -16.45
CA SER A 55 3.82 -6.02 -16.50
C SER A 55 3.44 -5.27 -15.22
N GLN A 56 3.77 -5.82 -14.04
CA GLN A 56 3.56 -5.18 -12.74
C GLN A 56 4.45 -3.95 -12.61
N LYS A 57 5.73 -4.06 -12.99
CA LYS A 57 6.69 -2.95 -13.00
C LYS A 57 6.23 -1.83 -13.93
N ALA A 58 5.67 -2.15 -15.10
CA ALA A 58 5.11 -1.16 -16.02
C ALA A 58 3.90 -0.43 -15.43
N LYS A 59 2.99 -1.13 -14.74
CA LYS A 59 1.86 -0.52 -14.03
C LYS A 59 2.31 0.40 -12.90
N LEU A 60 3.33 0.01 -12.14
CA LEU A 60 3.88 0.79 -11.02
C LEU A 60 4.79 1.94 -11.48
N ARG A 61 5.37 1.86 -12.70
CA ARG A 61 6.29 2.87 -13.24
C ARG A 61 5.69 4.26 -13.24
N ARG A 62 4.41 4.39 -13.59
CA ARG A 62 3.68 5.67 -13.60
C ARG A 62 3.56 6.30 -12.20
N TYR A 63 3.66 5.49 -11.14
CA TYR A 63 3.55 5.91 -9.74
C TYR A 63 4.90 5.89 -8.99
N LYS A 64 6.02 5.72 -9.71
CA LYS A 64 7.37 5.56 -9.12
C LYS A 64 7.76 6.69 -8.19
N ARG A 65 7.38 7.94 -8.50
CA ARG A 65 7.65 9.10 -7.63
C ARG A 65 6.91 8.96 -6.29
N ASN A 66 5.62 8.66 -6.33
CA ASN A 66 4.81 8.48 -5.12
C ASN A 66 5.34 7.32 -4.25
N LEU A 67 5.67 6.18 -4.85
CA LEU A 67 6.24 5.03 -4.12
C LEU A 67 7.60 5.36 -3.48
N ARG A 68 8.44 6.12 -4.16
CA ARG A 68 9.71 6.60 -3.60
C ARG A 68 9.49 7.51 -2.40
N VAL A 69 8.55 8.45 -2.49
CA VAL A 69 8.22 9.36 -1.38
C VAL A 69 7.61 8.60 -0.20
N LEU A 70 6.77 7.59 -0.45
CA LEU A 70 6.19 6.77 0.61
C LEU A 70 7.21 5.88 1.33
N SER A 71 8.20 5.37 0.58
CA SER A 71 9.30 4.54 1.12
C SER A 71 10.40 5.36 1.81
N ASP A 72 10.46 6.67 1.57
CA ASP A 72 11.41 7.57 2.21
C ASP A 72 11.05 7.82 3.69
N LYS A 73 12.05 8.08 4.53
CA LYS A 73 11.86 8.41 5.96
C LYS A 73 11.39 9.85 6.16
N GLN A 74 11.76 10.75 5.24
CA GLN A 74 11.72 12.19 5.43
C GLN A 74 10.34 12.87 5.29
N PRO A 75 9.36 12.42 4.49
CA PRO A 75 8.05 13.04 4.58
C PRO A 75 7.33 12.52 5.82
N GLY A 76 6.96 13.43 6.72
CA GLY A 76 6.10 13.11 7.87
C GLY A 76 4.77 12.47 7.43
N VAL A 77 4.12 11.77 8.37
CA VAL A 77 2.91 10.96 8.11
C VAL A 77 1.82 11.75 7.38
N MET A 78 1.66 13.04 7.67
CA MET A 78 0.67 13.91 7.00
C MET A 78 0.90 14.05 5.49
N ARG A 79 2.15 14.23 5.06
CA ARG A 79 2.50 14.33 3.64
C ARG A 79 2.32 12.98 2.94
N LYS A 80 2.67 11.89 3.62
CA LYS A 80 2.42 10.52 3.12
C LYS A 80 0.93 10.23 2.99
N ARG A 81 0.11 10.60 3.98
CA ARG A 81 -1.36 10.50 3.93
C ARG A 81 -1.91 11.28 2.74
N ARG A 82 -1.46 12.53 2.53
CA ARG A 82 -1.88 13.33 1.38
C ARG A 82 -1.59 12.63 0.07
N ILE A 83 -0.39 12.07 -0.12
CA ILE A 83 -0.01 11.32 -1.33
C ILE A 83 -0.90 10.09 -1.54
N LEU A 84 -1.22 9.36 -0.47
CA LEU A 84 -2.13 8.23 -0.53
C LEU A 84 -3.55 8.67 -0.93
N GLN A 85 -4.02 9.82 -0.44
CA GLN A 85 -5.33 10.39 -0.80
C GLN A 85 -5.38 10.92 -2.24
N THR A 86 -4.38 11.71 -2.67
CA THR A 86 -4.35 12.33 -4.00
C THR A 86 -3.96 11.36 -5.11
N GLY A 87 -3.18 10.32 -4.81
CA GLY A 87 -2.91 9.23 -5.75
C GLY A 87 -4.17 8.51 -6.22
N GLY A 88 -5.26 8.59 -5.44
CA GLY A 88 -6.58 8.05 -5.76
C GLY A 88 -6.67 6.52 -5.65
N GLY A 89 -7.89 6.00 -5.83
CA GLY A 89 -8.17 4.55 -5.84
C GLY A 89 -7.29 3.81 -6.84
N ALA A 90 -7.15 4.30 -8.09
CA ALA A 90 -6.39 3.61 -9.13
C ALA A 90 -4.90 3.39 -8.80
N PHE A 91 -4.23 4.32 -8.09
CA PHE A 91 -2.86 4.12 -7.62
C PHE A 91 -2.81 3.02 -6.57
N LEU A 92 -3.68 3.11 -5.55
CA LEU A 92 -3.72 2.17 -4.44
C LEU A 92 -4.15 0.78 -4.89
N THR A 93 -5.17 0.66 -5.72
CA THR A 93 -5.62 -0.61 -6.28
C THR A 93 -4.53 -1.24 -7.13
N ALA A 94 -3.85 -0.48 -8.02
CA ALA A 94 -2.76 -1.03 -8.83
C ALA A 94 -1.57 -1.47 -7.98
N TRP A 95 -1.24 -0.70 -6.95
CA TRP A 95 -0.14 -0.99 -6.04
C TRP A 95 -0.45 -2.13 -5.08
N LEU A 96 -1.59 -2.08 -4.41
CA LEU A 96 -2.06 -3.13 -3.51
C LEU A 96 -2.37 -4.41 -4.25
N ALA A 97 -2.81 -4.39 -5.51
CA ALA A 97 -2.96 -5.62 -6.30
C ALA A 97 -1.63 -6.34 -6.52
N THR A 98 -0.53 -5.61 -6.74
CA THR A 98 0.81 -6.21 -6.86
C THR A 98 1.32 -6.76 -5.52
N LEU A 99 0.97 -6.09 -4.43
CA LEU A 99 1.29 -6.55 -3.08
C LEU A 99 0.37 -7.67 -2.61
N ALA A 100 -0.85 -7.72 -3.12
CA ALA A 100 -1.85 -8.69 -2.72
C ALA A 100 -1.37 -10.09 -3.03
N THR A 101 -0.84 -10.31 -4.23
CA THR A 101 -0.32 -11.62 -4.63
C THR A 101 0.95 -12.02 -3.88
N SER A 102 1.83 -11.08 -3.55
CA SER A 102 3.18 -11.40 -3.04
C SER A 102 3.33 -11.29 -1.53
N ILE A 103 2.51 -10.48 -0.86
CA ILE A 103 2.62 -10.19 0.58
C ILE A 103 1.29 -10.37 1.29
N ILE A 104 0.21 -9.76 0.81
CA ILE A 104 -1.06 -9.74 1.57
C ILE A 104 -1.71 -11.13 1.56
N PHE A 105 -1.71 -11.86 0.44
CA PHE A 105 -2.30 -13.20 0.32
C PHE A 105 -1.64 -14.24 1.24
N PRO A 106 -0.29 -14.39 1.27
CA PRO A 106 0.34 -15.30 2.23
C PRO A 106 0.12 -14.86 3.68
N LEU A 107 0.03 -13.54 3.95
CA LEU A 107 -0.28 -13.05 5.30
C LEU A 107 -1.72 -13.34 5.73
N ILE A 108 -2.71 -13.18 4.84
CA ILE A 108 -4.11 -13.52 5.13
C ILE A 108 -4.26 -15.02 5.39
N LYS A 109 -3.62 -15.87 4.58
CA LYS A 109 -3.61 -17.33 4.80
C LYS A 109 -2.99 -17.74 6.13
N LYS A 110 -2.08 -16.92 6.67
CA LYS A 110 -1.50 -17.16 8.00
C LYS A 110 -2.42 -16.68 9.13
N LEU A 111 -3.32 -15.73 8.84
CA LEU A 111 -4.23 -15.11 9.80
C LEU A 111 -5.60 -15.80 9.87
N ILE A 112 -6.01 -16.46 8.79
CA ILE A 112 -7.26 -17.22 8.68
C ILE A 112 -6.85 -18.68 8.35
N PRO A 113 -6.90 -19.61 9.34
CA PRO A 113 -6.61 -21.03 9.11
C PRO A 113 -7.64 -21.70 8.20
#